data_AF-A0A4Q3MJ23-F1
#
_entry.id   AF-A0A4Q3MJ23-F1
#
_cell.length_a   1.000
_cell.length_b   1.000
_cell.length_c   1.000
_cell.angle_alpha   90.00
_cell.angle_beta   90.00
_cell.angle_gamma   90.00
#
_symmetry.space_group_name_H-M   'P 1'
#
loop_
_entity.id
_entity.type
_entity.pdbx_description
1 polymer ?
#
loop_
_entity_poly.entity_id
_entity_poly.type
_entity_poly.pdbx_seq_one_letter_code
_entity_poly.pdbx_strand_id
1 'polypeptide(L)'
;MNTTAIQWALFALGYSLVVDGAMGPKRRAALQTFQRGAGLVAEGIAGPRTQAALAAARARAGIATVLKLNVSGPWHEDLLRRKGLHETRHRSKLKAWLRSDGKTLGDPAKLPWCGEAIQTCLALTSRTSRSRQIRTSRATG
;
A
#
# COMPACT_ATOMS: atom_id res chain seq x y z
N MET A 1 -6.29 25.37 1.82
CA MET A 1 -6.70 24.28 0.90
C MET A 1 -7.76 24.81 -0.06
N ASN A 2 -7.68 24.46 -1.34
CA ASN A 2 -8.74 24.78 -2.31
C ASN A 2 -9.89 23.75 -2.23
N THR A 3 -11.00 24.03 -2.93
CA THR A 3 -12.21 23.18 -2.92
C THR A 3 -11.93 21.74 -3.31
N THR A 4 -11.20 21.53 -4.40
CA THR A 4 -10.86 20.18 -4.90
C THR A 4 -10.05 19.41 -3.87
N ALA A 5 -9.11 20.06 -3.18
CA ALA A 5 -8.33 19.44 -2.10
C ALA A 5 -9.20 19.05 -0.90
N ILE A 6 -10.23 19.84 -0.56
CA ILE A 6 -11.19 19.49 0.51
C ILE A 6 -12.03 18.28 0.11
N GLN A 7 -12.52 18.23 -1.14
CA GLN A 7 -13.26 17.09 -1.66
C GLN A 7 -12.41 15.81 -1.66
N TRP A 8 -11.17 15.88 -2.12
CA TRP A 8 -10.21 14.77 -2.02
C TRP A 8 -9.92 14.37 -0.56
N ALA A 9 -9.87 15.34 0.35
CA ALA A 9 -9.66 15.06 1.76
C ALA A 9 -10.80 14.22 2.36
N LEU A 10 -12.04 14.64 2.11
CA LEU A 10 -13.23 13.91 2.53
C LEU A 10 -13.34 12.54 1.85
N PHE A 11 -13.08 12.45 0.54
CA PHE A 11 -13.08 11.16 -0.18
C PHE A 11 -12.08 10.17 0.43
N ALA A 12 -10.85 10.61 0.69
CA ALA A 12 -9.82 9.76 1.32
C ALA A 12 -10.17 9.33 2.76
N LEU A 13 -11.03 10.09 3.45
CA LEU A 13 -11.56 9.75 4.77
C LEU A 13 -12.79 8.82 4.70
N GLY A 14 -13.20 8.39 3.51
CA GLY A 14 -14.30 7.45 3.30
C GLY A 14 -15.67 8.08 3.07
N TYR A 15 -15.76 9.40 2.90
CA TYR A 15 -17.02 10.05 2.56
C TYR A 15 -17.34 9.87 1.07
N SER A 16 -18.55 9.39 0.77
CA SER A 16 -19.01 9.23 -0.61
C SER A 16 -19.44 10.57 -1.21
N LEU A 17 -18.60 11.12 -2.09
CA LEU A 17 -18.87 12.35 -2.85
C LEU A 17 -18.10 12.35 -4.17
N VAL A 18 -18.59 13.12 -5.14
CA VAL A 18 -17.91 13.34 -6.42
C VAL A 18 -16.95 14.52 -6.28
N VAL A 19 -15.71 14.35 -6.73
CA VAL A 19 -14.70 15.41 -6.78
C VAL A 19 -14.82 16.16 -8.10
N ASP A 20 -15.43 17.34 -8.09
CA ASP A 20 -15.68 18.20 -9.26
C ASP A 20 -15.26 19.66 -9.05
N GLY A 21 -14.64 19.99 -7.91
CA GLY A 21 -14.24 21.35 -7.57
C GLY A 21 -15.36 22.28 -7.10
N ALA A 22 -16.63 21.83 -7.04
CA ALA A 22 -17.76 22.65 -6.61
C ALA A 22 -18.35 22.22 -5.24
N MET A 23 -18.50 23.16 -4.29
CA MET A 23 -19.13 22.91 -2.98
C MET A 23 -20.67 22.94 -3.04
N GLY A 24 -21.26 22.06 -3.84
CA GLY A 24 -22.71 21.86 -3.87
C GLY A 24 -23.29 21.26 -2.57
N PRO A 25 -24.62 21.19 -2.44
CA PRO A 25 -25.31 20.78 -1.21
C PRO A 25 -24.83 19.44 -0.64
N LYS A 26 -24.61 18.44 -1.52
CA LYS A 26 -24.14 17.10 -1.13
C LYS A 26 -22.75 17.12 -0.47
N ARG A 27 -21.83 17.97 -0.96
CA ARG A 27 -20.47 18.08 -0.39
C ARG A 27 -20.43 18.94 0.86
N ARG A 28 -21.27 19.97 0.92
CA ARG A 28 -21.48 20.72 2.17
C ARG A 28 -22.03 19.80 3.25
N ALA A 29 -23.01 18.94 2.94
CA ALA A 29 -23.49 17.93 3.87
C ALA A 29 -22.37 16.98 4.33
N ALA A 30 -21.54 16.46 3.41
CA ALA A 30 -20.39 15.63 3.77
C ALA A 30 -19.40 16.38 4.69
N LEU A 31 -19.11 17.64 4.39
CA LEU A 31 -18.23 18.49 5.20
C LEU A 31 -18.83 18.77 6.58
N GLN A 32 -20.14 18.99 6.67
CA GLN A 32 -20.85 19.18 7.94
C GLN A 32 -20.79 17.91 8.79
N THR A 33 -21.00 16.74 8.19
CA THR A 33 -20.86 15.46 8.88
C THR A 33 -19.44 15.28 9.42
N PHE A 34 -18.43 15.62 8.63
CA PHE A 34 -17.04 15.63 9.08
C PHE A 34 -16.83 16.59 10.26
N GLN A 35 -17.33 17.83 10.15
CA GLN A 35 -17.21 18.84 11.21
C GLN A 35 -17.84 18.36 12.52
N ARG A 36 -19.05 17.79 12.48
CA ARG A 36 -19.71 17.21 13.65
C ARG A 36 -18.85 16.10 14.28
N GLY A 37 -18.34 15.18 13.47
CA GLY A 37 -17.46 14.11 13.93
C GLY A 37 -16.12 14.59 14.48
N ALA A 38 -15.67 15.78 14.06
CA ALA A 38 -14.44 16.41 14.54
C ALA A 38 -14.66 17.39 15.72
N GLY A 39 -15.88 17.49 16.26
CA GLY A 39 -16.21 18.43 17.34
C GLY A 39 -16.17 19.91 16.92
N LEU A 40 -16.34 20.19 15.63
CA LEU A 40 -16.37 21.53 15.06
C LEU A 40 -17.81 21.97 14.79
N VAL A 41 -18.02 23.28 14.71
CA VAL A 41 -19.29 23.85 14.25
C VAL A 41 -19.53 23.42 12.81
N ALA A 42 -20.69 22.81 12.56
CA ALA A 42 -21.05 22.18 11.29
C ALA A 42 -21.66 23.18 10.28
N GLU A 43 -20.89 24.21 9.94
CA GLU A 43 -21.34 25.29 9.04
C GLU A 43 -21.23 24.89 7.55
N GLY A 44 -20.52 23.80 7.25
CA GLY A 44 -20.25 23.36 5.89
C GLY A 44 -19.32 24.30 5.12
N ILE A 45 -18.51 25.08 5.85
CA ILE A 45 -17.46 25.96 5.32
C ILE A 45 -16.11 25.47 5.82
N ALA A 46 -15.16 25.26 4.91
CA ALA A 46 -13.84 24.74 5.24
C ALA A 46 -12.87 25.88 5.62
N GLY A 47 -13.14 26.55 6.75
CA GLY A 47 -12.22 27.53 7.34
C GLY A 47 -10.94 26.90 7.90
N PRO A 48 -9.98 27.71 8.40
CA PRO A 48 -8.67 27.23 8.86
C PRO A 48 -8.74 26.07 9.87
N ARG A 49 -9.66 26.14 10.83
CA ARG A 49 -9.89 25.07 11.82
C ARG A 49 -10.34 23.75 11.17
N THR A 50 -11.25 23.83 10.20
CA THR A 50 -11.73 22.66 9.47
C THR A 50 -10.63 22.06 8.60
N GLN A 51 -9.82 22.89 7.94
CA GLN A 51 -8.69 22.42 7.13
C GLN A 51 -7.62 21.74 7.99
N ALA A 52 -7.31 22.29 9.17
CA ALA A 52 -6.40 21.67 10.13
C ALA A 52 -6.93 20.31 10.61
N ALA A 53 -8.24 20.23 10.94
CA ALA A 53 -8.87 18.97 11.33
C ALA A 53 -8.86 17.92 10.22
N LEU A 54 -9.11 18.31 8.96
CA LEU A 54 -9.02 17.42 7.79
C LEU A 54 -7.61 16.87 7.61
N ALA A 55 -6.59 17.72 7.73
CA ALA A 55 -5.19 17.32 7.65
C ALA A 55 -4.82 16.32 8.75
N ALA A 56 -5.18 16.61 10.00
CA ALA A 56 -4.93 15.73 11.14
C ALA A 56 -5.68 14.39 11.01
N ALA A 57 -6.93 14.42 10.54
CA ALA A 57 -7.71 13.20 10.29
C ALA A 57 -7.08 12.34 9.20
N ARG A 58 -6.62 12.95 8.09
CA ARG A 58 -5.91 12.23 7.03
C ARG A 58 -4.60 11.62 7.51
N ALA A 59 -3.83 12.34 8.33
CA ALA A 59 -2.60 11.81 8.92
C ALA A 59 -2.88 10.58 9.81
N ARG A 60 -3.92 10.66 10.67
CA ARG A 60 -4.37 9.53 11.48
C ARG A 60 -4.88 8.36 10.65
N ALA A 61 -5.65 8.61 9.60
CA ALA A 61 -6.13 7.58 8.68
C ALA A 61 -4.98 6.93 7.90
N GLY A 62 -3.95 7.70 7.51
CA GLY A 62 -2.73 7.20 6.89
C GLY A 62 -1.95 6.28 7.83
N ILE A 63 -1.78 6.67 9.10
CA ILE A 63 -1.18 5.80 10.13
C ILE A 63 -2.02 4.53 10.32
N ALA A 64 -3.35 4.64 10.42
CA ALA A 64 -4.23 3.48 10.53
C ALA A 64 -4.17 2.57 9.30
N THR A 65 -3.98 3.13 8.10
CA THR A 65 -3.82 2.38 6.85
C THR A 65 -2.48 1.66 6.80
N VAL A 66 -1.39 2.32 7.20
CA VAL A 66 -0.04 1.72 7.29
C VAL A 66 0.00 0.64 8.37
N LEU A 67 -0.69 0.81 9.51
CA LEU A 67 -0.79 -0.20 10.56
C LEU A 67 -1.65 -1.41 10.15
N LYS A 68 -2.64 -1.22 9.26
CA LYS A 68 -3.50 -2.29 8.74
C LYS A 68 -2.89 -3.04 7.56
N LEU A 69 -2.11 -2.37 6.73
CA LEU A 69 -1.37 -3.01 5.66
C LEU A 69 -0.11 -3.61 6.23
N ASN A 70 -0.10 -4.94 6.40
CA ASN A 70 1.17 -5.66 6.35
C ASN A 70 1.68 -5.59 4.90
N VAL A 71 2.21 -4.43 4.51
CA VAL A 71 2.70 -4.12 3.15
C VAL A 71 3.79 -5.10 2.72
N SER A 72 4.48 -5.70 3.68
CA SER A 72 5.54 -6.65 3.43
C SER A 72 5.08 -8.08 3.67
N GLY A 73 4.41 -8.66 2.69
CA GLY A 73 4.37 -10.12 2.58
C GLY A 73 5.80 -10.68 2.49
N PRO A 74 6.05 -11.96 2.83
CA PRO A 74 7.40 -12.55 2.82
C PRO A 74 8.14 -12.42 1.47
N TRP A 75 7.41 -12.16 0.38
CA TRP A 75 7.92 -12.01 -0.98
C TRP A 75 8.53 -10.61 -1.16
N HIS A 76 7.91 -9.59 -0.56
CA HIS A 76 8.40 -8.22 -0.54
C HIS A 76 9.65 -8.10 0.34
N GLU A 77 9.67 -8.78 1.50
CA GLU A 77 10.87 -8.88 2.34
C GLU A 77 12.05 -9.54 1.62
N ASP A 78 11.80 -10.57 0.80
CA ASP A 78 12.87 -11.17 0.00
C ASP A 78 13.37 -10.23 -1.08
N LEU A 79 12.48 -9.46 -1.72
CA LEU A 79 12.86 -8.45 -2.70
C LEU A 79 13.66 -7.30 -2.08
N LEU A 80 13.26 -6.83 -0.88
CA LEU A 80 13.95 -5.75 -0.17
C LEU A 80 15.39 -6.12 0.18
N ARG A 81 15.66 -7.37 0.55
CA ARG A 81 17.03 -7.85 0.80
C ARG A 81 17.91 -7.84 -0.46
N ARG A 82 17.35 -7.63 -1.65
CA ARG A 82 18.01 -7.71 -2.96
C ARG A 82 18.13 -6.31 -3.59
N LYS A 83 17.58 -5.29 -2.93
CA LYS A 83 17.72 -3.87 -3.27
C LYS A 83 19.21 -3.51 -3.37
N GLY A 84 19.61 -2.93 -4.50
CA GLY A 84 21.00 -2.57 -4.78
C GLY A 84 21.76 -3.58 -5.65
N LEU A 85 21.16 -4.73 -6.01
CA LEU A 85 21.70 -5.57 -7.07
C LEU A 85 21.50 -4.88 -8.43
N HIS A 86 22.58 -4.74 -9.20
CA HIS A 86 22.56 -4.11 -10.52
C HIS A 86 22.76 -5.18 -11.59
N GLU A 87 21.97 -5.14 -12.66
CA GLU A 87 21.91 -6.20 -13.68
C GLU A 87 23.28 -6.47 -14.33
N THR A 88 24.09 -5.43 -14.53
CA THR A 88 25.45 -5.53 -15.07
C THR A 88 26.50 -5.82 -13.99
N ARG A 89 26.55 -5.03 -12.91
CA ARG A 89 27.60 -5.12 -11.88
C ARG A 89 27.49 -6.36 -11.00
N HIS A 90 26.28 -6.87 -10.78
CA HIS A 90 25.99 -7.99 -9.89
C HIS A 90 25.34 -9.17 -10.62
N ARG A 91 25.59 -9.28 -11.94
CA ARG A 91 24.94 -10.25 -12.84
C ARG A 91 24.96 -11.69 -12.32
N SER A 92 26.11 -12.17 -11.86
CA SER A 92 26.27 -13.55 -11.38
C SER A 92 25.47 -13.81 -10.10
N LYS A 93 25.50 -12.87 -9.14
CA LYS A 93 24.75 -12.95 -7.87
C LYS A 93 23.24 -12.89 -8.10
N LEU A 94 22.81 -12.03 -9.03
CA LEU A 94 21.40 -11.90 -9.41
C LEU A 94 20.88 -13.17 -10.10
N LYS A 95 21.64 -13.75 -11.05
CA LYS A 95 21.29 -15.03 -11.69
C LYS A 95 21.23 -16.19 -10.70
N ALA A 96 22.17 -16.28 -9.77
CA ALA A 96 22.18 -17.33 -8.75
C ALA A 96 20.93 -17.25 -7.86
N TRP A 97 20.52 -16.04 -7.47
CA TRP A 97 19.30 -15.83 -6.71
C TRP A 97 18.04 -16.15 -7.52
N LEU A 98 17.92 -15.68 -8.77
CA LEU A 98 16.77 -15.98 -9.62
C LEU A 98 16.55 -17.49 -9.78
N ARG A 99 17.63 -18.25 -10.02
CA ARG A 99 17.56 -19.71 -10.16
C ARG A 99 17.26 -20.46 -8.85
N SER A 100 17.31 -19.79 -7.70
CA SER A 100 17.08 -20.43 -6.39
C SER A 100 15.64 -20.90 -6.18
N ASP A 101 14.69 -20.37 -6.96
CA ASP A 101 13.33 -20.88 -7.01
C ASP A 101 13.18 -22.19 -7.80
N GLY A 102 14.22 -22.64 -8.51
CA GLY A 102 14.21 -23.85 -9.33
C GLY A 102 13.28 -23.81 -10.55
N LYS A 103 12.74 -22.64 -10.92
CA LYS A 103 11.86 -22.44 -12.09
C LYS A 103 12.37 -21.37 -13.04
N THR A 104 13.06 -20.36 -12.51
CA THR A 104 13.49 -19.17 -13.24
C THR A 104 14.86 -19.39 -13.88
N LEU A 105 15.02 -18.94 -15.13
CA LEU A 105 16.18 -19.26 -15.96
C LEU A 105 17.40 -18.37 -15.63
N GLY A 106 17.16 -17.15 -15.12
CA GLY A 106 18.21 -16.15 -14.92
C GLY A 106 18.73 -15.65 -16.28
N ASP A 107 17.83 -15.51 -17.25
CA ASP A 107 18.14 -15.13 -18.63
C ASP A 107 17.28 -13.96 -19.12
N PRO A 108 17.84 -12.73 -19.14
CA PRO A 108 17.08 -11.55 -19.52
C PRO A 108 16.70 -11.48 -21.00
N ALA A 109 17.29 -12.34 -21.84
CA ALA A 109 16.88 -12.45 -23.24
C ALA A 109 15.52 -13.16 -23.40
N LYS A 110 15.06 -13.90 -22.38
CA LYS A 110 13.80 -14.64 -22.39
C LYS A 110 12.71 -13.96 -21.56
N LEU A 111 13.08 -13.37 -20.42
CA LEU A 111 12.18 -12.59 -19.57
C LEU A 111 12.95 -11.43 -18.92
N PRO A 112 12.44 -10.18 -18.92
CA PRO A 112 13.09 -9.07 -18.23
C PRO A 112 13.34 -9.39 -16.75
N TRP A 113 14.48 -8.94 -16.21
CA TRP A 113 14.89 -9.23 -14.82
C TRP A 113 13.85 -8.82 -13.78
N CYS A 114 13.08 -7.76 -14.03
CA CYS A 114 11.98 -7.34 -13.17
C CYS A 114 10.84 -8.38 -13.12
N GLY A 115 10.54 -9.03 -14.23
CA GLY A 115 9.55 -10.11 -14.31
C GLY A 115 10.03 -11.38 -13.60
N GLU A 116 11.28 -11.79 -13.85
CA GLU A 116 11.89 -12.95 -13.20
C GLU A 116 11.99 -12.76 -11.68
N ALA A 117 12.37 -11.55 -11.21
CA ALA A 117 12.46 -11.26 -9.79
C ALA A 117 11.12 -11.44 -9.04
N ILE A 118 10.01 -10.98 -9.64
CA ILE A 118 8.68 -11.15 -9.05
C ILE A 118 8.26 -12.62 -9.03
N GLN A 119 8.52 -13.37 -10.10
CA GLN A 119 8.23 -14.81 -10.16
C GLN A 119 9.01 -15.59 -9.09
N THR A 120 10.30 -15.29 -8.91
CA THR A 120 11.14 -15.89 -7.85
C THR A 120 10.61 -15.58 -6.47
N CYS A 121 10.24 -14.33 -6.18
CA CYS A 121 9.66 -13.94 -4.89
C CYS A 121 8.35 -14.70 -4.58
N LEU A 122 7.46 -14.86 -5.57
CA LEU A 122 6.22 -15.63 -5.42
C LEU A 122 6.50 -17.13 -5.20
N ALA A 123 7.48 -17.69 -5.91
CA ALA A 123 7.85 -19.09 -5.78
C ALA A 123 8.48 -19.41 -4.41
N LEU A 124 9.40 -18.57 -3.90
CA LEU A 124 10.05 -18.77 -2.61
C LEU A 124 9.08 -18.65 -1.42
N THR A 125 8.09 -17.77 -1.54
CA THR A 125 7.07 -17.61 -0.50
C THR A 125 6.07 -18.75 -0.45
N SER A 126 5.61 -19.25 -1.60
CA SER A 126 4.72 -20.41 -1.64
C SER A 126 5.38 -21.67 -1.03
N ARG A 127 6.70 -21.83 -1.18
CA ARG A 127 7.47 -22.90 -0.50
C ARG A 127 7.53 -22.73 1.01
N THR A 128 7.75 -21.51 1.49
CA THR A 128 7.85 -21.22 2.93
C THR A 128 6.50 -21.45 3.63
N SER A 129 5.39 -21.07 3.00
CA SER A 129 4.03 -21.33 3.50
C SER A 129 3.74 -22.84 3.56
N ARG A 130 4.10 -23.59 2.52
CA ARG A 130 3.91 -25.06 2.47
C ARG A 130 4.76 -25.79 3.52
N SER A 131 6.00 -25.38 3.75
CA SER A 131 6.87 -25.96 4.79
C SER A 131 6.42 -25.65 6.22
N ARG A 132 5.87 -24.44 6.47
CA ARG A 132 5.25 -24.12 7.77
C ARG A 132 4.01 -24.96 8.03
N GLN A 133 3.15 -25.11 7.03
CA GLN A 133 1.91 -25.89 7.13
C GLN A 133 2.18 -27.39 7.39
N ILE A 134 3.26 -27.95 6.83
CA ILE A 134 3.69 -29.35 7.07
C ILE A 134 4.30 -29.53 8.48
N ARG A 135 5.05 -28.55 8.99
CA ARG A 135 5.59 -28.61 10.37
C ARG A 135 4.49 -28.51 11.41
N THR A 136 3.46 -27.69 11.17
CA THR A 136 2.30 -27.61 12.08
C THR A 136 1.51 -28.91 12.10
N SER A 137 1.31 -29.58 10.96
CA SER A 137 0.57 -30.85 10.92
C SER A 137 1.31 -32.04 11.56
N ARG A 138 2.64 -32.00 11.65
CA ARG A 138 3.46 -33.04 12.34
C ARG A 138 3.62 -32.82 13.84
N ALA A 139 3.28 -31.63 14.35
CA ALA A 139 3.37 -31.31 15.77
C ALA A 139 2.05 -31.59 16.53
N THR A 140 1.00 -32.05 15.84
CA THR A 140 -0.35 -32.27 16.38
C THR A 140 -0.84 -33.71 16.21
N GLY A 141 0.06 -34.65 15.91
CA GLY A 141 -0.22 -36.09 15.85
C GLY A 141 0.84 -36.85 16.61
#